data_AF-A0AAU3FBE1-F1
#
_entry.id   AF-A0AAU3FBE1-F1
#
_cell.length_a   1.000
_cell.length_b   1.000
_cell.length_c   1.000
_cell.angle_alpha   90.00
_cell.angle_beta   90.00
_cell.angle_gamma   90.00
#
_symmetry.space_group_name_H-M   'P 1'
#
loop_
_entity.id
_entity.type
_entity.pdbx_description
1 polymer ?
#
loop_
_entity_poly.entity_id
_entity_poly.type
_entity_poly.pdbx_seq_one_letter_code
_entity_poly.pdbx_strand_id
1 'polypeptide(L)' 'MAGSLFPTSTTTTAAWRHKPTWYAISSQGRTTDPGLQRFLATRMRARTIELPADHLSIITHPDAIAHLILTAAQSS' A
#
# COMPACT_ATOMS: atom_id res chain seq x y z
N MET A 1 21.90 11.18 26.82
CA MET A 1 20.42 11.25 26.79
C MET A 1 19.94 10.38 25.64
N ALA A 2 19.29 9.24 25.91
CA ALA A 2 18.71 8.40 24.87
C ALA A 2 17.26 8.84 24.64
N GLY A 3 16.99 9.52 23.51
CA GLY A 3 15.63 9.86 23.12
C GLY A 3 14.88 8.60 22.68
N SER A 4 13.70 8.33 23.26
CA SER A 4 12.84 7.24 22.80
C SER A 4 12.42 7.51 21.35
N LEU A 5 12.75 6.57 20.46
CA LEU A 5 12.46 6.64 19.01
C LEU A 5 10.96 6.53 18.68
N PHE A 6 10.15 6.06 19.62
CA PHE A 6 8.70 5.89 19.42
C PHE A 6 7.91 6.80 20.38
N PRO A 7 6.95 7.58 19.86
CA PRO A 7 6.05 8.36 20.69
C PRO A 7 5.15 7.44 21.50
N THR A 8 4.94 7.76 22.78
CA THR A 8 4.08 6.99 23.71
C THR A 8 2.58 7.15 23.44
N SER A 9 2.21 7.95 22.43
CA SER A 9 0.82 8.19 22.05
C SER A 9 0.23 6.99 21.30
N THR A 10 -0.91 6.49 21.75
CA THR A 10 -1.66 5.43 21.09
C THR A 10 -2.23 5.90 19.76
N THR A 11 -2.05 5.12 18.69
CA THR A 11 -2.70 5.38 17.39
C THR A 11 -4.18 5.01 17.48
N THR A 12 -5.06 6.01 17.42
CA THR A 12 -6.53 5.82 17.51
C THR A 12 -7.24 5.91 16.17
N THR A 13 -6.61 6.54 15.17
CA THR A 13 -7.21 6.78 13.85
C THR A 13 -6.34 6.18 12.76
N ALA A 14 -6.95 5.42 11.86
CA ALA A 14 -6.25 4.88 10.71
C ALA A 14 -5.92 5.99 9.70
N ALA A 15 -4.64 6.13 9.35
CA ALA A 15 -4.14 7.24 8.54
C ALA A 15 -4.81 7.35 7.16
N TRP A 16 -5.18 6.22 6.55
CA TRP A 16 -5.85 6.17 5.23
C TRP A 16 -7.24 6.81 5.21
N ARG A 17 -7.80 7.19 6.37
CA ARG A 17 -9.03 8.00 6.43
C ARG A 17 -8.82 9.45 6.02
N HIS A 18 -7.60 9.97 6.17
CA HIS A 18 -7.29 11.38 5.97
C HIS A 18 -6.12 11.62 5.01
N LYS A 19 -5.28 10.61 4.80
CA LYS A 19 -4.17 10.69 3.87
C LYS A 19 -4.53 10.05 2.52
N PRO A 20 -4.10 10.67 1.42
CA PRO A 20 -4.10 9.99 0.13
C PRO A 20 -3.45 8.60 0.26
N THR A 21 -4.10 7.59 -0.30
CA THR A 21 -3.71 6.19 -0.14
C THR A 21 -3.54 5.54 -1.52
N TRP A 22 -2.49 4.74 -1.67
CA TRP A 22 -2.22 3.95 -2.88
C TRP A 22 -2.16 2.47 -2.54
N TYR A 23 -2.48 1.62 -3.50
CA TYR A 23 -2.47 0.18 -3.32
C TYR A 23 -2.07 -0.56 -4.59
N ALA A 24 -1.13 -1.49 -4.49
CA ALA A 24 -0.76 -2.39 -5.59
C ALA A 24 -1.45 -3.74 -5.39
N ILE A 25 -2.30 -4.14 -6.34
CA ILE A 25 -3.01 -5.41 -6.33
C ILE A 25 -2.22 -6.42 -7.16
N SER A 26 -1.88 -7.54 -6.54
CA SER A 26 -1.22 -8.67 -7.23
C SER A 26 -2.31 -9.67 -7.63
N SER A 27 -2.69 -9.68 -8.90
CA SER A 27 -3.89 -10.39 -9.38
C SER A 27 -3.74 -11.90 -9.50
N GLN A 28 -2.50 -12.39 -9.49
CA GLN A 28 -2.16 -13.82 -9.54
C GLN A 28 -1.65 -14.31 -8.17
N GLY A 29 -1.91 -13.55 -7.11
CA GLY A 29 -1.55 -13.86 -5.74
C GLY A 29 -2.12 -15.21 -5.29
N ARG A 30 -1.26 -16.18 -4.97
CA ARG A 30 -1.66 -17.46 -4.36
C ARG A 30 -1.64 -17.38 -2.84
N THR A 31 -0.80 -16.51 -2.28
CA THR A 31 -0.69 -16.27 -0.83
C THR A 31 -1.76 -15.30 -0.34
N THR A 32 -2.17 -14.34 -1.16
CA THR A 32 -3.13 -13.29 -0.77
C THR A 32 -4.21 -13.19 -1.82
N ASP A 33 -5.44 -13.51 -1.42
CA ASP A 33 -6.60 -13.46 -2.31
C ASP A 33 -6.74 -12.07 -2.98
N PRO A 34 -6.77 -11.99 -4.32
CA PRO A 34 -6.97 -10.72 -5.03
C PRO A 34 -8.28 -10.03 -4.69
N GLY A 35 -9.33 -10.79 -4.33
CA GLY A 35 -10.61 -10.25 -3.87
C GLY A 35 -10.46 -9.47 -2.55
N LEU A 36 -9.73 -10.03 -1.58
CA LEU A 36 -9.40 -9.34 -0.33
C LEU A 36 -8.61 -8.04 -0.59
N GLN A 37 -7.62 -8.09 -1.49
CA GLN A 37 -6.83 -6.91 -1.87
C GLN A 37 -7.73 -5.79 -2.45
N ARG A 38 -8.61 -6.14 -3.40
CA ARG A 38 -9.58 -5.21 -3.99
C ARG A 38 -10.57 -4.66 -2.95
N PHE A 39 -11.04 -5.51 -2.04
CA PHE A 39 -11.91 -5.09 -0.94
C PHE A 39 -11.22 -4.06 -0.04
N LEU A 40 -9.99 -4.31 0.38
CA LEU A 40 -9.22 -3.39 1.22
C LEU A 40 -8.94 -2.07 0.50
N ALA A 41 -8.50 -2.12 -0.76
CA ALA A 41 -8.27 -0.94 -1.56
C ALA A 41 -9.55 -0.08 -1.69
N THR A 42 -10.69 -0.71 -1.93
CA THR A 42 -12.00 -0.05 -2.01
C THR A 42 -12.38 0.58 -0.68
N ARG A 43 -12.23 -0.17 0.43
CA ARG A 43 -12.49 0.32 1.79
C ARG A 43 -11.66 1.57 2.12
N MET A 44 -10.42 1.61 1.66
CA MET A 44 -9.52 2.74 1.86
C MET A 44 -9.74 3.88 0.85
N ARG A 45 -10.55 3.68 -0.19
CA ARG A 45 -10.65 4.57 -1.36
C ARG A 45 -9.26 4.87 -1.96
N ALA A 46 -8.41 3.85 -2.01
CA ALA A 46 -7.05 3.97 -2.49
C ALA A 46 -6.99 4.09 -4.02
N ARG A 47 -6.01 4.83 -4.53
CA ARG A 47 -5.61 4.78 -5.95
C ARG A 47 -4.88 3.46 -6.19
N THR A 48 -5.37 2.66 -7.12
CA THR A 48 -4.85 1.30 -7.32
C THR A 48 -4.17 1.10 -8.65
N ILE A 49 -3.19 0.20 -8.66
CA ILE A 49 -2.72 -0.47 -9.86
C ILE A 49 -2.91 -1.96 -9.67
N GLU A 50 -3.22 -2.68 -10.74
CA GLU A 50 -3.33 -4.13 -10.72
C GLU A 50 -2.27 -4.74 -11.63
N LEU A 51 -1.47 -5.65 -11.09
CA LEU A 51 -0.34 -6.28 -11.75
C LEU A 51 -0.58 -7.78 -11.91
N PRO A 52 -0.27 -8.37 -13.07
CA PRO A 52 -0.32 -9.81 -13.29
C PRO A 52 0.86 -10.50 -12.59
N ALA A 53 0.86 -10.47 -11.27
CA ALA A 53 1.93 -10.99 -10.41
C ALA A 53 1.35 -11.74 -9.20
N ASP A 54 2.14 -12.66 -8.64
CA ASP A 54 1.89 -13.27 -7.32
C ASP A 54 2.43 -12.33 -6.20
N HIS A 55 2.66 -12.84 -5.00
CA HIS A 55 3.06 -12.10 -3.81
C HIS A 55 4.27 -11.16 -4.01
N LEU A 56 5.21 -11.52 -4.88
CA LEU A 56 6.45 -10.78 -5.13
C LEU A 56 6.36 -9.86 -6.35
N SER A 57 5.29 -9.07 -6.44
CA SER A 57 5.11 -8.04 -7.49
C SER A 57 6.24 -7.01 -7.49
N ILE A 58 6.85 -6.72 -6.34
CA ILE A 58 8.02 -5.84 -6.21
C ILE A 58 9.27 -6.36 -6.94
N ILE A 59 9.42 -7.68 -7.10
CA ILE A 59 10.58 -8.28 -7.78
C ILE A 59 10.28 -8.50 -9.26
N THR A 60 9.06 -8.92 -9.58
CA THR A 60 8.67 -9.24 -10.97
C THR A 60 8.30 -8.02 -11.78
N HIS A 61 7.79 -6.97 -11.14
CA HIS A 61 7.36 -5.72 -11.76
C HIS A 61 7.94 -4.51 -11.00
N PRO A 62 9.28 -4.43 -10.83
CA PRO A 62 9.93 -3.42 -10.00
C PRO A 62 9.64 -2.01 -10.50
N ASP A 63 9.64 -1.80 -11.82
CA ASP A 63 9.40 -0.48 -12.42
C ASP A 63 7.98 0.02 -12.13
N ALA A 64 6.97 -0.84 -12.28
CA ALA A 64 5.58 -0.46 -12.00
C ALA A 64 5.36 -0.09 -10.53
N ILE A 65 6.00 -0.83 -9.61
CA ILE A 65 5.96 -0.53 -8.18
C ILE A 65 6.72 0.76 -7.86
N ALA A 66 7.90 0.96 -8.43
CA ALA A 66 8.68 2.19 -8.25
C ALA A 66 7.90 3.42 -8.74
N HIS A 67 7.27 3.33 -9.92
CA HIS A 67 6.42 4.40 -10.45
C HIS A 67 5.22 4.70 -9.55
N LEU A 68 4.58 3.68 -8.97
CA LEU A 68 3.50 3.87 -8.00
C LEU A 68 4.00 4.66 -6.78
N ILE A 69 5.15 4.28 -6.23
CA ILE A 69 5.76 4.93 -5.06
C ILE A 69 6.12 6.39 -5.38
N LEU A 70 6.76 6.63 -6.52
CA LEU A 70 7.11 7.99 -6.96
C LEU A 70 5.86 8.87 -7.14
N THR A 71 4.80 8.31 -7.73
CA THR A 71 3.52 9.00 -7.89
C THR A 71 2.91 9.34 -6.53
N ALA A 72 2.92 8.39 -5.59
CA ALA A 72 2.39 8.58 -4.24
C ALA A 72 3.17 9.64 -3.45
N ALA A 73 4.51 9.68 -3.60
CA ALA A 73 5.36 10.65 -2.91
C ALA A 73 5.11 12.08 -3.40
N GLN A 74 4.83 12.27 -4.68
CA GLN A 74 4.58 13.59 -5.28
C GLN A 74 3.20 14.18 -4.95
N SER A 75 2.28 13.36 -4.46
CA SER A 75 0.90 13.77 -4.11
C SER A 75 0.73 14.17 -2.64
N SER A 76 1.80 14.67 -2.03
CA SER A 76 1.83 15.21 -0.67
C SER A 76 1.40 16.67 -0.62
#